data_AF-A0A9N9HVK7-F1
#
_entry.id   AF-A0A9N9HVK7-F1
#
_cell.length_a   1.000
_cell.length_b   1.000
_cell.length_c   1.000
_cell.angle_alpha   90.00
_cell.angle_beta   90.00
_cell.angle_gamma   90.00
#
_symmetry.space_group_name_H-M   'P 1'
#
loop_
_entity.id
_entity.type
_entity.pdbx_description
1 polymer ?
#
loop_
_entity_poly.entity_id
_entity_poly.type
_entity_poly.pdbx_seq_one_letter_code
_entity_poly.pdbx_strand_id
1 'polypeptide(L)'
;MYKWYNRSENHDFIILPNHFTSLEQEFLLDQSLKKFKRVFGKKVTYQDAHFDGVIHGYRECQSTHWDDDEKTNEIFNKKIFSLFPENLRWLPVHLLELANYGGIKAHIDNVE
;
A
#
# COMPACT_ATOMS: atom_id res chain seq x y z
N MET A 1 -22.42 -13.12 4.16
CA MET A 1 -22.55 -12.94 5.62
C MET A 1 -21.18 -13.27 6.23
N TYR A 2 -20.29 -12.29 6.32
CA TYR A 2 -18.93 -12.52 6.82
C TYR A 2 -18.97 -12.61 8.35
N LYS A 3 -18.51 -13.75 8.89
CA LYS A 3 -18.40 -13.99 10.33
C LYS A 3 -17.42 -12.97 10.90
N TRP A 4 -17.88 -12.25 11.93
CA TRP A 4 -17.05 -11.37 12.73
C TRP A 4 -15.89 -12.16 13.35
N TYR A 5 -14.68 -11.69 13.09
CA TYR A 5 -13.43 -12.25 13.60
C TYR A 5 -13.43 -12.08 15.13
N ASN A 6 -13.35 -13.19 15.87
CA ASN A 6 -13.22 -13.15 17.32
C ASN A 6 -11.87 -12.51 17.67
N ARG A 7 -11.89 -11.34 18.31
CA ARG A 7 -10.70 -10.59 18.78
C ARG A 7 -9.84 -11.34 19.82
N SER A 8 -10.15 -12.59 20.14
CA SER A 8 -9.56 -13.37 21.24
C SER A 8 -8.49 -14.38 20.81
N GLU A 9 -8.23 -14.57 19.51
CA GLU A 9 -7.13 -15.40 19.01
C GLU A 9 -6.10 -14.50 18.33
N ASN A 10 -4.88 -14.46 18.88
CA ASN A 10 -3.74 -13.79 18.24
C ASN A 10 -3.40 -14.56 16.97
N HIS A 11 -3.79 -14.01 15.83
CA HIS A 11 -3.35 -14.50 14.53
C HIS A 11 -2.22 -13.61 14.03
N ASP A 12 -1.02 -14.18 13.90
CA ASP A 12 0.16 -13.47 13.39
C ASP A 12 0.09 -13.23 11.86
N PHE A 13 -0.88 -13.83 11.19
CA PHE A 13 -1.08 -13.71 9.75
C PHE A 13 -2.57 -13.79 9.38
N ILE A 14 -3.08 -12.75 8.72
CA ILE A 14 -4.50 -12.61 8.34
C ILE A 14 -4.60 -12.23 6.87
N ILE A 15 -5.45 -12.95 6.12
CA ILE A 15 -5.83 -12.59 4.74
C ILE A 15 -7.31 -12.21 4.73
N LEU A 16 -7.61 -10.99 4.27
CA LEU A 16 -8.97 -10.50 4.05
C LEU A 16 -9.26 -10.45 2.54
N PRO A 17 -9.81 -11.53 1.94
CA PRO A 17 -10.06 -11.56 0.51
C PRO A 17 -11.16 -10.55 0.14
N ASN A 18 -10.99 -9.85 -0.99
CA ASN A 18 -11.96 -8.85 -1.48
C ASN A 18 -12.31 -7.76 -0.46
N HIS A 19 -11.35 -7.37 0.38
CA HIS A 19 -11.55 -6.37 1.43
C HIS A 19 -11.93 -4.99 0.89
N PHE A 20 -11.32 -4.62 -0.25
CA PHE A 20 -11.67 -3.42 -1.02
C PHE A 20 -12.64 -3.77 -2.13
N THR A 21 -13.67 -2.94 -2.30
CA THR A 21 -14.59 -3.01 -3.44
C THR A 21 -13.90 -2.58 -4.74
N SER A 22 -14.43 -2.95 -5.89
CA SER A 22 -13.87 -2.54 -7.20
C SER A 22 -13.79 -1.02 -7.35
N LEU A 23 -14.75 -0.27 -6.81
CA LEU A 23 -14.75 1.20 -6.83
C LEU A 23 -13.66 1.80 -5.95
N GLU A 24 -13.41 1.22 -4.77
CA GLU A 24 -12.31 1.65 -3.90
C GLU A 24 -10.96 1.32 -4.53
N GLN A 25 -10.82 0.15 -5.16
CA GLN A 25 -9.60 -0.25 -5.88
C GLN A 25 -9.29 0.69 -7.04
N GLU A 26 -10.28 0.98 -7.90
CA GLU A 26 -10.13 1.90 -9.03
C GLU A 26 -9.76 3.32 -8.56
N PHE A 27 -10.43 3.81 -7.51
CA PHE A 27 -10.14 5.11 -6.92
C PHE A 27 -8.71 5.18 -6.37
N LEU A 28 -8.28 4.21 -5.56
CA LEU A 28 -6.92 4.19 -4.99
C LEU A 28 -5.85 4.03 -6.08
N LEU A 29 -6.14 3.30 -7.15
CA LEU A 29 -5.26 3.20 -8.31
C LEU A 29 -5.10 4.56 -9.00
N ASP A 30 -6.18 5.28 -9.27
CA ASP A 30 -6.13 6.64 -9.84
C ASP A 30 -5.30 7.59 -8.96
N GLN A 31 -5.55 7.59 -7.64
CA GLN A 31 -4.81 8.41 -6.68
C GLN A 31 -3.31 8.08 -6.69
N SER A 32 -2.96 6.79 -6.72
CA SER A 32 -1.58 6.31 -6.76
C SER A 32 -0.88 6.71 -8.07
N LEU A 33 -1.55 6.53 -9.22
CA LEU A 33 -1.00 6.90 -10.52
C LEU A 33 -0.80 8.42 -10.65
N LYS A 34 -1.73 9.23 -10.11
CA LYS A 34 -1.55 10.68 -10.00
C LYS A 34 -0.34 11.03 -9.15
N LYS A 35 -0.12 10.35 -8.03
CA LYS A 35 1.06 10.54 -7.18
C LYS A 35 2.35 10.20 -7.93
N PHE A 36 2.41 9.04 -8.59
CA PHE A 36 3.55 8.66 -9.42
C PHE A 36 3.83 9.69 -10.53
N LYS A 37 2.78 10.17 -11.21
CA LYS A 37 2.92 11.20 -12.25
C LYS A 37 3.45 12.53 -11.71
N ARG A 38 3.08 12.91 -10.47
CA ARG A 38 3.61 14.12 -9.81
C ARG A 38 5.09 13.96 -9.44
N VAL A 39 5.47 12.79 -8.92
CA VAL A 39 6.85 12.52 -8.45
C VAL A 39 7.81 12.29 -9.61
N PHE A 40 7.41 11.50 -10.61
CA PHE A 40 8.29 11.04 -11.71
C PHE A 40 8.01 11.72 -13.06
N GLY A 41 6.96 12.53 -13.15
CA GLY A 41 6.51 13.09 -14.42
C GLY A 41 5.74 12.08 -15.28
N LYS A 42 5.62 12.37 -16.58
CA LYS A 42 4.82 11.56 -17.52
C LYS A 42 5.51 10.26 -17.95
N LYS A 43 6.85 10.20 -17.89
CA LYS A 43 7.61 9.04 -18.35
C LYS A 43 7.65 8.00 -17.25
N VAL A 44 7.14 6.80 -17.53
CA VAL A 44 7.30 5.66 -16.63
C VAL A 44 8.73 5.14 -16.78
N THR A 45 9.51 5.24 -15.71
CA THR A 45 10.87 4.70 -15.63
C THR A 45 10.93 3.83 -14.39
N TYR A 46 11.34 2.58 -14.56
CA TYR A 46 11.54 1.63 -13.47
C TYR A 46 13.03 1.57 -13.13
N GLN A 47 13.31 1.30 -11.87
CA GLN A 47 14.63 1.03 -11.33
C GLN A 47 14.92 -0.47 -11.42
N ASP A 48 16.16 -0.79 -11.79
CA ASP A 48 16.56 -2.19 -12.04
C ASP A 48 16.64 -2.99 -10.73
N ALA A 49 17.16 -2.42 -9.63
CA ALA A 49 17.18 -3.07 -8.32
C ALA A 49 17.35 -2.06 -7.16
N HIS A 50 16.80 -2.39 -5.99
CA HIS A 50 17.21 -1.79 -4.71
C HIS A 50 18.69 -2.06 -4.44
N PHE A 51 19.31 -1.27 -3.57
CA PHE A 51 20.70 -1.47 -3.14
C PHE A 51 20.93 -2.86 -2.49
N ASP A 52 19.91 -3.41 -1.82
CA ASP A 52 19.91 -4.73 -1.19
C ASP A 52 19.56 -5.87 -2.17
N GLY A 53 19.15 -5.53 -3.40
CA GLY A 53 18.76 -6.47 -4.44
C GLY A 53 17.48 -7.25 -4.18
N VAL A 54 16.66 -6.84 -3.19
CA VAL A 54 15.40 -7.51 -2.82
C VAL A 54 14.29 -7.19 -3.81
N ILE A 55 14.11 -5.92 -4.15
CA ILE A 55 13.09 -5.45 -5.09
C ILE A 55 13.77 -5.07 -6.41
N HIS A 56 13.19 -5.51 -7.53
CA HIS A 56 13.71 -5.24 -8.87
C HIS A 56 12.58 -4.89 -9.85
N GLY A 57 12.90 -4.14 -10.90
CA GLY A 57 11.94 -3.72 -11.93
C GLY A 57 10.76 -2.94 -11.36
N TYR A 58 11.04 -1.91 -10.56
CA TYR A 58 10.04 -1.24 -9.73
C TYR A 58 10.15 0.28 -9.82
N ARG A 59 9.11 1.00 -9.39
CA ARG A 59 9.22 2.41 -9.01
C ARG A 59 8.45 2.61 -7.71
N GLU A 60 8.94 3.51 -6.87
CA GLU A 60 8.34 3.72 -5.57
C GLU A 60 8.34 5.18 -5.17
N CYS A 61 7.38 5.59 -4.35
CA CYS A 61 7.43 6.87 -3.67
C CYS A 61 6.67 6.80 -2.35
N GLN A 62 6.82 7.81 -1.52
CA GLN A 62 5.99 7.95 -0.32
C GLN A 62 4.92 9.02 -0.53
N SER A 63 3.77 8.79 0.09
CA SER A 63 2.65 9.72 0.09
C SER A 63 2.26 10.10 1.51
N THR A 64 2.44 11.38 1.84
CA THR A 64 1.87 11.99 3.04
C THR A 64 0.54 12.69 2.77
N HIS A 65 0.21 12.94 1.49
CA HIS A 65 -0.97 13.65 1.02
C HIS A 65 -1.36 13.13 -0.38
N TRP A 66 -2.66 13.04 -0.61
CA TRP A 66 -3.33 12.56 -1.82
C TRP A 66 -3.97 13.71 -2.60
N ASP A 67 -4.45 13.42 -3.81
CA ASP A 67 -5.17 14.42 -4.60
C ASP A 67 -6.56 14.68 -4.00
N ASP A 68 -7.22 13.61 -3.57
CA ASP A 68 -8.44 13.62 -2.77
C ASP A 68 -8.13 13.00 -1.40
N ASP A 69 -7.55 13.83 -0.52
CA ASP A 69 -7.15 13.43 0.83
C ASP A 69 -8.33 12.98 1.69
N GLU A 70 -9.47 13.66 1.59
CA GLU A 70 -10.65 13.35 2.40
C GLU A 70 -11.13 11.92 2.14
N LYS A 71 -11.41 11.60 0.87
CA LYS A 71 -11.91 10.28 0.49
C LYS A 71 -10.87 9.18 0.68
N THR A 72 -9.60 9.46 0.42
CA THR A 72 -8.52 8.47 0.63
C THR A 72 -8.37 8.14 2.11
N ASN A 73 -8.38 9.15 2.98
CA ASN A 73 -8.31 8.95 4.42
C ASN A 73 -9.56 8.27 4.97
N GLU A 74 -10.76 8.56 4.44
CA GLU A 74 -11.98 7.83 4.80
C GLU A 74 -11.84 6.32 4.54
N ILE A 75 -11.36 5.94 3.35
CA ILE A 75 -11.14 4.54 2.99
C ILE A 75 -10.09 3.90 3.91
N PHE A 76 -8.94 4.55 4.13
CA PHE A 76 -7.88 4.00 4.99
C PHE A 76 -8.31 3.87 6.44
N ASN A 77 -9.01 4.86 6.99
CA ASN A 77 -9.57 4.79 8.34
C ASN A 77 -10.50 3.58 8.50
N LYS A 78 -11.43 3.39 7.54
CA LYS A 78 -12.42 2.31 7.61
C LYS A 78 -11.83 0.93 7.35
N LYS A 79 -10.90 0.81 6.40
CA LYS A 79 -10.41 -0.47 5.87
C LYS A 79 -9.08 -0.91 6.46
N ILE A 80 -8.18 0.02 6.79
CA ILE A 80 -6.82 -0.31 7.20
C ILE A 80 -6.64 0.00 8.68
N PHE A 81 -6.76 1.26 9.07
CA PHE A 81 -6.37 1.70 10.42
C PHE A 81 -7.27 1.10 11.51
N SER A 82 -8.54 0.86 11.21
CA SER A 82 -9.49 0.17 12.11
C SER A 82 -9.08 -1.29 12.44
N LEU A 83 -8.19 -1.89 11.65
CA LEU A 83 -7.69 -3.26 11.88
C LEU A 83 -6.59 -3.31 12.95
N PHE A 84 -6.02 -2.16 13.32
CA PHE A 84 -4.88 -2.08 14.22
C PHE A 84 -5.22 -1.32 15.51
N PRO A 85 -4.42 -1.49 16.58
CA PRO A 85 -4.55 -0.70 17.80
C PRO A 85 -4.42 0.81 17.54
N GLU A 86 -5.24 1.61 18.22
CA GLU A 86 -5.29 3.08 18.06
C GLU A 86 -3.99 3.79 18.46
N ASN A 87 -3.13 3.14 19.25
CA ASN A 87 -1.86 3.68 19.72
C ASN A 87 -0.69 3.48 18.74
N LEU A 88 -0.92 2.90 17.56
CA LEU A 88 0.12 2.78 16.54
C LEU A 88 0.38 4.11 15.84
N ARG A 89 1.67 4.40 15.63
CA ARG A 89 2.10 5.53 14.81
C ARG A 89 2.28 5.05 13.37
N TRP A 90 1.50 5.63 12.46
CA TRP A 90 1.62 5.36 11.03
C TRP A 90 2.78 6.12 10.40
N LEU A 91 3.55 5.42 9.56
CA LEU A 91 4.51 6.04 8.64
C LEU A 91 3.77 6.56 7.38
N PRO A 92 4.37 7.46 6.60
CA PRO A 92 3.86 7.83 5.29
C PRO A 92 3.56 6.59 4.43
N VAL A 93 2.48 6.62 3.65
CA VAL A 93 2.10 5.47 2.83
C VAL A 93 3.14 5.26 1.74
N HIS A 94 3.72 4.06 1.71
CA HIS A 94 4.63 3.65 0.66
C HIS A 94 3.84 3.14 -0.54
N LEU A 95 4.08 3.74 -1.70
CA LEU A 95 3.54 3.32 -2.98
C LEU A 95 4.62 2.58 -3.74
N LEU A 96 4.36 1.33 -4.08
CA LEU A 96 5.24 0.48 -4.87
C LEU A 96 4.49 0.01 -6.12
N GLU A 97 5.06 0.28 -7.29
CA GLU A 97 4.59 -0.25 -8.56
C GLU A 97 5.66 -1.15 -9.17
N LEU A 98 5.26 -2.38 -9.53
CA LEU A 98 6.12 -3.35 -10.18
C LEU A 98 5.83 -3.39 -11.68
N ALA A 99 6.88 -3.42 -12.48
CA ALA A 99 6.78 -3.74 -13.90
C ALA A 99 6.32 -5.20 -14.08
N ASN A 100 5.92 -5.57 -15.30
CA ASN A 100 5.59 -6.95 -15.64
C ASN A 100 6.76 -7.95 -15.47
N TYR A 101 8.00 -7.46 -15.47
CA TYR A 101 9.22 -8.23 -15.18
C TYR A 101 9.78 -7.97 -13.76
N GLY A 102 9.09 -7.13 -12.98
CA GLY A 102 9.49 -6.77 -11.63
C GLY A 102 9.13 -7.85 -10.61
N GLY A 103 9.71 -7.74 -9.42
CA GLY A 103 9.50 -8.73 -8.35
C GLY A 103 10.07 -8.30 -7.01
N ILE A 104 9.66 -9.02 -5.98
CA ILE A 104 10.10 -8.86 -4.59
C ILE A 104 10.61 -10.21 -4.11
N LYS A 105 11.88 -10.29 -3.72
CA LYS A 105 12.49 -11.50 -3.15
C LYS A 105 12.08 -11.68 -1.68
N ALA A 106 12.29 -12.88 -1.16
CA ALA A 106 12.11 -13.16 0.27
C ALA A 106 12.99 -12.23 1.11
N HIS A 107 12.38 -11.48 2.03
CA HIS A 107 13.04 -10.53 2.91
C HIS A 107 12.21 -10.33 4.19
N ILE A 108 12.77 -9.57 5.12
CA ILE A 108 12.10 -9.06 6.31
C ILE A 108 12.16 -7.55 6.21
N ASP A 109 11.05 -6.86 6.45
CA ASP A 109 11.02 -5.40 6.53
C ASP A 109 12.04 -4.90 7.56
N ASN A 110 12.63 -3.73 7.31
CA ASN A 110 13.59 -3.16 8.26
C ASN A 110 12.91 -2.88 9.61
N VAL A 111 13.58 -3.26 10.70
CA VAL A 111 13.09 -3.11 12.09
C VAL A 111 13.47 -1.77 12.72
N GLU A 112 14.30 -0.98 12.05
CA GLU A 112 14.86 0.30 12.52
C GLU A 112 14.25 1.54 11.84
#